data_AF-A0A835QYS9-F1
#
_entry.id   AF-A0A835QYS9-F1
#
_cell.length_a   1.000
_cell.length_b   1.000
_cell.length_c   1.000
_cell.angle_alpha   90.00
_cell.angle_beta   90.00
_cell.angle_gamma   90.00
#
_symmetry.space_group_name_H-M   'P 1'
#
loop_
_entity.id
_entity.type
_entity.pdbx_description
1 polymer ?
#
loop_
_entity_poly.entity_id
_entity_poly.type
_entity_poly.pdbx_seq_one_letter_code
_entity_poly.pdbx_strand_id
1 'polypeptide(L)'
;MAPLLLPFLPIFIVAATTAATNSYSYLPVDPLSLRGLTAYDVLQAYNFPIGLLPKGSLGYDLDPRTGKFSAYFNGTCEFALESYQISYKSTITGRISTNHLTELRGVSVKVLLFWINIIEVVRDGDEINFSVGIASASFDIGNFYICPQCGCGLNCNSSEIVRRKAFG
;
A
#
# COMPACT_ATOMS: atom_id res chain seq x y z
N MET A 1 -70.60 -8.86 -31.87
CA MET A 1 -70.58 -9.17 -30.43
C MET A 1 -69.16 -9.55 -30.08
N ALA A 2 -68.38 -8.59 -29.57
CA ALA A 2 -66.97 -8.79 -29.23
C ALA A 2 -66.85 -8.99 -27.70
N PRO A 3 -66.03 -9.94 -27.20
CA PRO A 3 -65.86 -10.10 -25.77
C PRO A 3 -64.83 -9.09 -25.23
N LEU A 4 -65.17 -8.49 -24.09
CA LEU A 4 -64.31 -7.63 -23.28
C LEU A 4 -63.18 -8.46 -22.66
N LEU A 5 -61.93 -8.18 -23.04
CA LEU A 5 -60.75 -8.65 -22.33
C LEU A 5 -60.32 -7.57 -21.32
N LEU A 6 -60.45 -7.89 -20.03
CA LEU A 6 -59.88 -7.10 -18.95
C LEU A 6 -58.34 -7.23 -18.98
N PRO A 7 -57.56 -6.15 -18.83
CA PRO A 7 -56.12 -6.25 -18.69
C PRO A 7 -55.79 -6.71 -17.27
N PHE A 8 -55.19 -7.90 -17.15
CA PHE A 8 -54.58 -8.35 -15.90
C PHE A 8 -53.37 -7.45 -15.59
N LEU A 9 -53.46 -6.66 -14.53
CA LEU A 9 -52.31 -5.94 -13.96
C LEU A 9 -51.33 -6.95 -13.34
N PRO A 10 -50.01 -6.85 -13.60
CA PRO A 10 -49.04 -7.67 -12.90
C PRO A 10 -48.92 -7.18 -11.46
N ILE A 11 -49.29 -8.03 -10.50
CA ILE A 11 -49.01 -7.82 -9.08
C ILE A 11 -47.51 -8.02 -8.90
N PHE A 12 -46.75 -6.92 -8.81
CA PHE A 12 -45.35 -6.96 -8.39
C PHE A 12 -45.31 -7.22 -6.87
N ILE A 13 -45.01 -8.46 -6.49
CA ILE A 13 -44.67 -8.80 -5.11
C ILE A 13 -43.26 -8.27 -4.85
N VAL A 14 -43.15 -7.17 -4.13
CA VAL A 14 -41.86 -6.68 -3.62
C VAL A 14 -41.51 -7.53 -2.39
N ALA A 15 -40.63 -8.51 -2.58
CA ALA A 15 -40.00 -9.21 -1.46
C ALA A 15 -39.02 -8.25 -0.79
N ALA A 16 -39.31 -7.83 0.44
CA ALA A 16 -38.39 -7.07 1.27
C ALA A 16 -37.23 -7.98 1.68
N THR A 17 -36.08 -7.85 1.03
CA THR A 17 -34.83 -8.47 1.49
C THR A 17 -34.34 -7.70 2.71
N THR A 18 -34.27 -8.37 3.86
CA THR A 18 -33.59 -7.84 5.03
C THR A 18 -32.10 -7.74 4.70
N ALA A 19 -31.59 -6.52 4.59
CA ALA A 19 -30.15 -6.29 4.60
C ALA A 19 -29.62 -6.73 5.96
N ALA A 20 -28.90 -7.85 6.00
CA ALA A 20 -28.11 -8.21 7.16
C ALA A 20 -27.00 -7.16 7.30
N THR A 21 -27.14 -6.26 8.28
CA THR A 21 -26.08 -5.33 8.66
C THR A 21 -24.95 -6.15 9.28
N ASN A 22 -23.90 -6.43 8.51
CA ASN A 22 -22.66 -6.97 9.04
C ASN A 22 -22.10 -5.94 10.05
N SER A 23 -22.20 -6.25 11.33
CA SER A 23 -21.52 -5.52 12.39
C SER A 23 -20.03 -5.85 12.32
N TYR A 24 -19.29 -5.22 11.41
CA TYR A 24 -17.84 -5.16 11.52
C TYR A 24 -17.51 -4.28 12.72
N SER A 25 -17.18 -4.92 13.84
CA SER A 25 -16.64 -4.27 15.02
C SER A 25 -15.27 -3.68 14.66
N TYR A 26 -15.24 -2.40 14.32
CA TYR A 26 -14.00 -1.63 14.30
C TYR A 26 -13.48 -1.55 15.74
N LEU A 27 -12.54 -2.43 16.10
CA LEU A 27 -11.87 -2.31 17.38
C LEU A 27 -10.99 -1.05 17.34
N PRO A 28 -11.17 -0.10 18.28
CA PRO A 28 -10.30 1.05 18.36
C PRO A 28 -8.88 0.58 18.68
N VAL A 29 -7.92 0.95 17.82
CA VAL A 29 -6.49 0.76 18.08
C VAL A 29 -6.14 1.56 19.34
N ASP A 30 -5.75 0.88 20.41
CA ASP A 30 -5.35 1.52 21.66
C ASP A 30 -4.08 2.37 21.42
N PRO A 31 -4.11 3.70 21.65
CA PRO A 31 -2.94 4.58 21.51
C PRO A 31 -1.73 4.15 22.36
N LEU A 32 -1.94 3.41 23.45
CA LEU A 32 -0.85 2.86 24.27
C LEU A 32 -0.14 1.69 23.58
N SER A 33 -0.83 0.96 22.70
CA SER A 33 -0.24 -0.11 21.87
C SER A 33 0.63 0.41 20.72
N LEU A 34 0.54 1.71 20.40
CA LEU A 34 1.39 2.35 19.39
C LEU A 34 2.76 2.77 19.95
N ARG A 35 2.91 2.85 21.27
CA ARG A 35 4.16 3.29 21.88
C ARG A 35 5.22 2.19 21.76
N GLY A 36 6.21 2.41 20.91
CA GLY A 36 7.30 1.47 20.65
C GLY A 36 7.15 0.67 19.36
N LEU A 37 6.09 0.90 18.58
CA LEU A 37 6.01 0.40 17.22
C LEU A 37 7.02 1.12 16.32
N THR A 38 7.36 0.48 15.21
CA THR A 38 8.10 1.05 14.10
C THR A 38 7.13 1.41 12.96
N ALA A 39 7.60 2.16 11.96
CA ALA A 39 6.82 2.40 10.74
C ALA A 39 6.39 1.08 10.05
N TYR A 40 7.21 0.02 10.17
CA TYR A 40 6.94 -1.28 9.60
C TYR A 40 5.80 -2.00 10.32
N ASP A 41 5.75 -1.90 11.65
CA ASP A 41 4.67 -2.50 12.44
C ASP A 41 3.33 -1.81 12.13
N VAL A 42 3.35 -0.48 11.90
CA VAL A 42 2.16 0.24 11.43
C VAL A 42 1.67 -0.28 10.09
N LEU A 43 2.57 -0.49 9.11
CA LEU A 43 2.17 -1.10 7.83
C LEU A 43 1.48 -2.45 8.05
N GLN A 44 2.06 -3.32 8.88
CA GLN A 44 1.48 -4.64 9.16
C GLN A 44 0.12 -4.55 9.86
N ALA A 45 -0.05 -3.62 10.80
CA ALA A 45 -1.33 -3.39 11.48
C ALA A 45 -2.46 -3.00 10.50
N TYR A 46 -2.12 -2.38 9.37
CA TYR A 46 -3.06 -2.05 8.28
C TYR A 46 -2.99 -3.02 7.10
N ASN A 47 -2.47 -4.23 7.35
CA ASN A 47 -2.40 -5.36 6.41
C ASN A 47 -1.47 -5.15 5.21
N PHE A 48 -0.44 -4.31 5.35
CA PHE A 48 0.62 -4.17 4.35
C PHE A 48 1.89 -4.93 4.72
N PRO A 49 2.64 -5.43 3.73
CA PRO A 49 3.94 -6.03 3.97
C PRO A 49 4.98 -4.93 4.29
N ILE A 50 5.98 -5.27 5.10
CA ILE A 50 6.98 -4.30 5.60
C ILE A 50 7.86 -3.71 4.49
N GLY A 51 8.03 -4.43 3.38
CA GLY A 51 8.92 -4.05 2.28
C GLY A 51 8.35 -3.02 1.32
N LEU A 52 7.19 -2.42 1.63
CA LEU A 52 6.78 -1.16 1.01
C LEU A 52 7.67 0.02 1.40
N LEU A 53 8.43 -0.11 2.49
CA LEU A 53 9.37 0.89 2.96
C LEU A 53 10.81 0.36 2.91
N PRO A 54 11.80 1.20 2.58
CA PRO A 54 13.20 0.83 2.68
C PRO A 54 13.60 0.58 4.14
N LYS A 55 14.70 -0.15 4.35
CA LYS A 55 15.31 -0.33 5.69
C LYS A 55 15.80 1.01 6.26
N GLY A 56 15.75 1.15 7.58
CA GLY A 56 16.32 2.28 8.30
C GLY A 56 15.34 3.41 8.59
N SER A 57 14.05 3.08 8.79
CA SER A 57 13.09 4.06 9.32
C SER A 57 13.56 4.55 10.70
N LEU A 58 13.60 5.86 10.86
CA LEU A 58 13.97 6.54 12.10
C LEU A 58 12.78 6.72 13.06
N GLY A 59 11.56 6.58 12.53
CA GLY A 59 10.32 6.79 13.27
C GLY A 59 9.14 7.02 12.33
N TYR A 60 7.98 7.25 12.93
CA TYR A 60 6.73 7.50 12.23
C TYR A 60 5.81 8.42 13.04
N ASP A 61 4.85 9.04 12.35
CA ASP A 61 3.67 9.66 12.94
C ASP A 61 2.42 8.94 12.43
N LEU A 62 1.45 8.71 13.30
CA LEU A 62 0.12 8.19 12.93
C LEU A 62 -0.97 8.90 13.73
N ASP A 63 -1.94 9.47 13.03
CA ASP A 63 -3.24 9.81 13.61
C ASP A 63 -4.23 8.67 13.34
N PRO A 64 -4.52 7.80 14.32
CA PRO A 64 -5.37 6.62 14.12
C PRO A 64 -6.82 6.98 13.78
N ARG A 65 -7.26 8.22 14.04
CA ARG A 65 -8.62 8.67 13.73
C ARG A 65 -8.77 9.07 12.27
N THR A 66 -7.71 9.62 11.68
CA THR A 66 -7.75 10.15 10.30
C THR A 66 -6.94 9.30 9.31
N GLY A 67 -6.14 8.36 9.82
CA GLY A 67 -5.21 7.56 9.04
C GLY A 67 -3.99 8.35 8.56
N LYS A 68 -3.82 9.62 8.95
CA LYS A 68 -2.67 10.42 8.50
C LYS A 68 -1.38 9.77 9.02
N PHE A 69 -0.55 9.33 8.08
CA PHE A 69 0.66 8.55 8.35
C PHE A 69 1.89 9.27 7.78
N SER A 70 3.01 9.19 8.49
CA SER A 70 4.31 9.63 7.99
C SER A 70 5.40 8.68 8.45
N ALA A 71 6.40 8.42 7.62
CA ALA A 71 7.59 7.65 7.95
C ALA A 71 8.85 8.46 7.62
N TYR A 72 9.84 8.42 8.50
CA TYR A 72 11.05 9.24 8.42
C TYR A 72 12.31 8.41 8.18
N PHE A 73 13.21 8.92 7.34
CA PHE A 73 14.45 8.29 6.93
C PHE A 73 15.61 9.30 6.91
N ASN A 74 16.84 8.78 6.98
CA ASN A 74 18.05 9.61 6.95
C ASN A 74 18.43 10.01 5.51
N GLY A 75 17.61 10.85 4.88
CA GLY A 75 17.84 11.38 3.53
C GLY A 75 17.04 10.69 2.42
N THR A 76 17.24 11.16 1.19
CA THR A 76 16.66 10.53 -0.01
C THR A 76 17.35 9.19 -0.26
N CYS A 77 16.56 8.21 -0.68
CA CYS A 77 17.00 6.87 -0.94
C CYS A 77 16.62 6.39 -2.34
N GLU A 78 17.61 6.02 -3.14
CA GLU A 78 17.41 5.54 -4.51
C GLU A 78 18.05 4.18 -4.73
N PHE A 79 17.39 3.34 -5.52
CA PHE A 79 17.92 2.05 -5.96
C PHE A 79 17.18 1.59 -7.21
N ALA A 80 17.81 0.66 -7.94
CA ALA A 80 17.15 -0.06 -9.01
C ALA A 80 16.61 -1.40 -8.50
N LEU A 81 15.41 -1.76 -8.93
CA LEU A 81 14.83 -3.07 -8.69
C LEU A 81 14.16 -3.54 -9.98
N GLU A 82 14.57 -4.71 -10.46
CA GLU A 82 14.21 -5.20 -11.80
C GLU A 82 14.47 -4.16 -12.89
N SER A 83 13.42 -3.69 -13.58
CA SER A 83 13.47 -2.68 -14.64
C SER A 83 13.17 -1.26 -14.15
N TYR A 84 12.87 -1.07 -12.86
CA TYR A 84 12.48 0.22 -12.29
C TYR A 84 13.62 0.89 -11.53
N GLN A 85 13.76 2.21 -11.71
CA GLN A 85 14.50 3.06 -10.77
C GLN A 85 13.49 3.65 -9.79
N ILE A 86 13.73 3.46 -8.50
CA ILE A 86 12.82 3.85 -7.41
C ILE A 86 13.53 4.88 -6.54
N SER A 87 12.81 5.93 -6.15
CA SER A 87 13.29 6.99 -5.27
C SER A 87 12.30 7.21 -4.13
N TYR A 88 12.82 7.17 -2.90
CA TYR A 88 12.12 7.50 -1.66
C TYR A 88 12.70 8.79 -1.10
N LYS A 89 11.86 9.75 -0.72
CA LYS A 89 12.32 10.94 0.01
C LYS A 89 12.58 10.61 1.48
N SER A 90 13.28 11.51 2.17
CA SER A 90 13.51 11.42 3.63
C SER A 90 12.23 11.38 4.45
N THR A 91 11.13 11.93 3.93
CA THR A 91 9.81 11.84 4.55
C THR A 91 8.82 11.30 3.53
N ILE A 92 8.16 10.21 3.91
CA ILE A 92 7.06 9.61 3.15
C ILE A 92 5.78 9.90 3.93
N THR A 93 4.75 10.37 3.25
CA THR A 93 3.46 10.72 3.89
C THR A 93 2.30 10.12 3.12
N GLY A 94 1.20 9.83 3.79
CA GLY A 94 -0.05 9.44 3.14
C GLY A 94 -1.19 9.32 4.14
N ARG A 95 -2.28 8.69 3.69
CA ARG A 95 -3.38 8.23 4.54
C ARG A 95 -3.47 6.72 4.48
N ILE A 96 -3.27 6.07 5.62
CA ILE A 96 -3.33 4.62 5.75
C ILE A 96 -4.66 4.19 6.35
N SER A 97 -5.24 3.17 5.74
CA SER A 97 -6.35 2.38 6.27
C SER A 97 -6.14 0.92 5.86
N THR A 98 -6.97 0.00 6.36
CA THR A 98 -6.79 -1.43 6.08
C THR A 98 -6.79 -1.66 4.57
N ASN A 99 -5.70 -2.22 4.04
CA ASN A 99 -5.46 -2.48 2.62
C ASN A 99 -5.29 -1.24 1.71
N HIS A 100 -5.34 0.00 2.22
CA HIS A 100 -5.18 1.20 1.39
C HIS A 100 -4.15 2.18 1.98
N LEU A 101 -3.27 2.68 1.12
CA LEU A 101 -2.36 3.78 1.41
C LEU A 101 -2.52 4.82 0.30
N THR A 102 -3.30 5.85 0.56
CA THR A 102 -3.66 6.89 -0.41
C THR A 102 -2.96 8.21 -0.11
N GLU A 103 -3.10 9.20 -0.99
CA GLU A 103 -2.45 10.51 -0.87
C GLU A 103 -0.93 10.40 -0.66
N LEU A 104 -0.33 9.32 -1.19
CA LEU A 104 1.07 8.98 -0.97
C LEU A 104 1.98 10.05 -1.60
N ARG A 105 2.97 10.47 -0.83
CA ARG A 105 4.01 11.41 -1.28
C ARG A 105 5.36 10.92 -0.80
N GLY A 106 6.38 11.24 -1.58
CA GLY A 106 7.76 10.89 -1.27
C GLY A 106 8.18 9.53 -1.81
N VAL A 107 7.38 8.89 -2.66
CA VAL A 107 7.77 7.69 -3.41
C VAL A 107 7.59 7.97 -4.89
N SER A 108 8.62 7.71 -5.68
CA SER A 108 8.62 7.95 -7.12
C SER A 108 9.32 6.83 -7.87
N VAL A 109 8.82 6.55 -9.07
CA VAL A 109 9.45 5.64 -10.03
C VAL A 109 9.86 6.41 -11.27
N LYS A 110 10.93 5.98 -11.93
CA LYS A 110 11.38 6.58 -13.17
C LYS A 110 10.71 5.90 -14.36
N VAL A 111 10.06 6.71 -15.20
CA VAL A 111 9.47 6.27 -16.46
C VAL A 111 10.09 7.11 -17.57
N LEU A 112 10.76 6.46 -18.52
CA LEU A 112 11.58 7.11 -19.55
C LEU A 112 12.62 8.06 -18.92
N LEU A 113 12.40 9.38 -19.03
CA LEU A 113 13.31 10.41 -18.52
C LEU A 113 12.75 11.16 -17.30
N PHE A 114 11.52 10.85 -16.85
CA PHE A 114 10.83 11.59 -15.81
C PHE A 114 10.58 10.73 -14.57
N TRP A 115 10.66 11.38 -13.41
CA TRP A 115 10.23 10.81 -12.13
C TRP A 115 8.74 11.05 -11.94
N ILE A 116 8.00 9.98 -11.75
CA ILE A 116 6.55 10.00 -11.56
C ILE A 116 6.24 9.56 -10.13
N ASN A 117 5.37 10.29 -9.44
CA ASN A 117 4.99 9.96 -8.06
C ASN A 117 4.02 8.78 -8.05
N ILE A 118 4.28 7.83 -7.14
CA ILE A 118 3.26 6.86 -6.72
C ILE A 118 2.39 7.60 -5.70
N ILE A 119 1.08 7.62 -5.96
CA ILE A 119 0.11 8.36 -5.15
C ILE A 119 -0.81 7.46 -4.35
N GLU A 120 -0.87 6.17 -4.70
CA GLU A 120 -1.70 5.19 -4.02
C GLU A 120 -1.09 3.79 -4.10
N VAL A 121 -1.25 3.04 -3.01
CA VAL A 121 -0.97 1.61 -2.92
C VAL A 121 -2.20 0.92 -2.34
N VAL A 122 -2.69 -0.11 -3.03
CA VAL A 122 -3.84 -0.92 -2.59
C VAL A 122 -3.42 -2.38 -2.54
N ARG A 123 -3.73 -3.05 -1.43
CA ARG A 123 -3.62 -4.51 -1.36
C ARG A 123 -4.96 -5.14 -1.76
N ASP A 124 -4.91 -6.08 -2.70
CA ASP A 124 -6.05 -6.92 -3.07
C ASP A 124 -5.64 -8.39 -3.00
N GLY A 125 -6.06 -9.08 -1.94
CA GLY A 125 -5.62 -10.45 -1.66
C GLY A 125 -4.10 -10.57 -1.52
N ASP A 126 -3.49 -11.28 -2.47
CA ASP A 126 -2.05 -11.54 -2.56
C ASP A 126 -1.35 -10.64 -3.58
N GLU A 127 -2.02 -9.57 -4.05
CA GLU A 127 -1.45 -8.56 -4.92
C GLU A 127 -1.31 -7.20 -4.23
N ILE A 128 -0.26 -6.47 -4.60
CA ILE A 128 -0.04 -5.07 -4.27
C ILE A 128 -0.11 -4.24 -5.54
N ASN A 129 -1.11 -3.37 -5.61
CA ASN A 129 -1.38 -2.46 -6.70
C ASN A 129 -0.78 -1.10 -6.40
N PHE A 130 0.14 -0.62 -7.25
CA PHE A 130 0.70 0.73 -7.19
C PHE A 130 0.08 1.59 -8.27
N SER A 131 -0.37 2.80 -7.91
CA SER A 131 -0.98 3.74 -8.84
C SER A 131 -0.23 5.06 -8.89
N VAL A 132 -0.09 5.59 -10.10
CA VAL A 132 0.39 6.95 -10.41
C VAL A 132 -0.75 7.88 -10.82
N GLY A 133 -2.00 7.46 -10.60
CA GLY A 133 -3.23 8.19 -10.92
C GLY A 133 -3.88 7.74 -12.22
N ILE A 134 -3.20 7.92 -13.36
CA ILE A 134 -3.76 7.53 -14.67
C ILE A 134 -3.47 6.08 -15.07
N ALA A 135 -2.58 5.41 -14.34
CA ALA A 135 -2.15 4.05 -14.59
C ALA A 135 -1.75 3.36 -13.28
N SER A 136 -1.81 2.03 -13.29
CA SER A 136 -1.44 1.18 -12.17
C SER A 136 -0.62 -0.03 -12.64
N ALA A 137 0.13 -0.62 -11.72
CA ALA A 137 0.81 -1.89 -11.90
C ALA A 137 0.62 -2.77 -10.65
N SER A 138 0.47 -4.07 -10.87
CA SER A 138 0.16 -5.08 -9.85
C SER A 138 1.34 -6.04 -9.69
N PHE A 139 1.67 -6.38 -8.46
CA PHE A 139 2.78 -7.26 -8.13
C PHE A 139 2.37 -8.23 -7.03
N ASP A 140 2.95 -9.43 -7.05
CA ASP A 140 2.76 -10.42 -5.98
C ASP A 140 3.25 -9.87 -4.63
N ILE A 141 2.48 -10.10 -3.57
CA ILE A 141 2.77 -9.66 -2.21
C ILE A 141 4.11 -10.20 -1.69
N GLY A 142 4.52 -11.39 -2.15
CA GLY A 142 5.77 -12.04 -1.83
C GLY A 142 7.00 -11.18 -2.12
N ASN A 143 6.91 -10.27 -3.10
CA ASN A 143 7.98 -9.35 -3.46
C ASN A 143 8.27 -8.29 -2.38
N PHE A 144 7.37 -8.13 -1.41
CA PHE A 144 7.42 -7.04 -0.42
C PHE A 144 7.64 -7.55 1.01
N TYR A 145 7.90 -8.83 1.24
CA TYR A 145 8.20 -9.32 2.61
C TYR A 145 9.56 -8.89 3.15
N ILE A 146 10.48 -8.46 2.27
CA ILE A 146 11.81 -7.99 2.64
C ILE A 146 11.94 -6.50 2.29
N CYS A 147 12.34 -5.69 3.26
CA CYS A 147 12.63 -4.28 3.03
C CYS A 147 13.86 -4.10 2.11
N PRO A 148 13.76 -3.32 1.02
CA PRO A 148 14.90 -2.95 0.22
C PRO A 148 15.85 -2.06 1.02
N GLN A 149 17.14 -2.12 0.71
CA GLN A 149 18.12 -1.23 1.31
C GLN A 149 18.51 -0.14 0.33
N CYS A 150 18.96 0.97 0.89
CA CYS A 150 19.36 2.10 0.08
C CYS A 150 20.56 1.81 -0.81
N GLY A 151 20.54 2.31 -2.04
CA GLY A 151 21.58 2.11 -3.05
C GLY A 151 21.50 0.75 -3.75
N CYS A 152 21.49 -0.36 -3.00
CA CYS A 152 21.60 -1.72 -3.54
C CYS A 152 20.27 -2.49 -3.67
N GLY A 153 19.15 -1.93 -3.20
CA GLY A 153 17.83 -2.58 -3.26
C GLY A 153 17.82 -3.90 -2.48
N LEU A 154 17.50 -5.01 -3.15
CA LEU A 154 17.51 -6.35 -2.56
C LEU A 154 18.85 -7.09 -2.72
N ASN A 155 19.83 -6.51 -3.43
CA ASN A 155 21.07 -7.20 -3.86
C ASN A 155 22.31 -6.88 -3.01
N CYS A 156 22.15 -6.42 -1.78
CA CYS A 156 23.24 -5.85 -0.98
C CYS A 156 24.37 -6.84 -0.62
N ASN A 157 24.09 -8.14 -0.60
CA ASN A 157 25.08 -9.19 -0.35
C ASN A 157 26.02 -9.46 -1.55
N SER A 158 25.68 -9.01 -2.76
CA SER A 158 26.53 -9.20 -3.95
C SER A 158 27.78 -8.30 -3.95
N SER A 159 27.68 -7.13 -3.29
CA SER A 159 28.79 -6.17 -3.17
C SER A 159 29.96 -6.71 -2.32
N GLU A 160 29.67 -7.61 -1.38
CA GLU A 160 30.68 -8.29 -0.57
C GLU A 160 31.43 -9.37 -1.37
N ILE A 161 30.73 -10.06 -2.28
CA ILE A 161 31.31 -11.10 -3.15
C ILE A 161 32.24 -10.48 -4.21
N VAL A 162 31.89 -9.31 -4.76
CA VAL A 162 32.75 -8.59 -5.71
C VAL A 162 34.02 -8.07 -5.01
N ARG A 163 33.91 -7.53 -3.79
CA ARG A 163 35.09 -7.11 -3.01
C ARG A 163 36.00 -8.28 -2.63
N ARG A 164 35.45 -9.44 -2.28
CA ARG A 164 36.25 -10.64 -1.98
C ARG A 164 36.95 -11.22 -3.21
N LYS A 165 36.37 -11.05 -4.42
CA LYS A 165 37.02 -11.46 -5.69
C LYS A 165 38.10 -10.48 -6.18
N ALA A 166 38.03 -9.21 -5.81
CA ALA A 166 39.02 -8.21 -6.20
C ALA A 166 40.32 -8.26 -5.37
N PHE A 167 40.34 -9.06 -4.30
CA PHE A 167 41.46 -9.22 -3.37
C PHE A 167 41.89 -10.68 -3.16
N GLY A 168 41.44 -11.59 -4.04
CA GLY A 168 41.75 -13.03 -4.00
C GLY A 168 42.48 -13.49 -5.24
#